data_AF-A0A316JQV7-F1
#
_entry.id   AF-A0A316JQV7-F1
#
_cell.length_a   1.000
_cell.length_b   1.000
_cell.length_c   1.000
_cell.angle_alpha   90.00
_cell.angle_beta   90.00
_cell.angle_gamma   90.00
#
_symmetry.space_group_name_H-M   'P 1'
#
loop_
_entity.id
_entity.type
_entity.pdbx_description
1 polymer ?
#
loop_
_entity_poly.entity_id
_entity_poly.type
_entity_poly.pdbx_seq_one_letter_code
_entity_poly.pdbx_strand_id
1 'polypeptide(L)'
;MNTPAPDWMPDAAKGTYPGWVQRKAVTLSKRDQKRGGVGNVQQYRLAIHEAVLASEGRDHWTGEWLAWELIGTYDNRDAATGKGESKKRYAMLPTLDQPSKQPEPNFVICAWRTNDAKHDMTAQELLQFCTAVIKHSPNWGGSGTADE
;
A
#
# COMPACT_ATOMS: atom_id res chain seq x y z
N MET A 1 14.47 -18.14 7.60
CA MET A 1 13.75 -18.30 6.31
C MET A 1 14.12 -17.15 5.41
N ASN A 2 14.40 -17.43 4.14
CA ASN A 2 14.82 -16.43 3.18
C ASN A 2 13.59 -15.85 2.48
N THR A 3 13.57 -14.54 2.26
CA THR A 3 12.52 -13.82 1.51
C THR A 3 13.22 -13.13 0.34
N PRO A 4 13.59 -13.89 -0.72
CA PRO A 4 14.32 -13.36 -1.86
C PRO A 4 13.45 -12.37 -2.64
N ALA A 5 14.09 -11.41 -3.31
CA ALA A 5 13.37 -10.51 -4.20
C ALA A 5 12.79 -11.31 -5.39
N PRO A 6 11.53 -11.09 -5.79
CA PRO A 6 10.94 -11.71 -6.97
C PRO A 6 11.65 -11.30 -8.27
N ASP A 7 11.58 -12.13 -9.31
CA ASP A 7 12.26 -11.88 -10.59
C ASP A 7 11.75 -10.63 -11.31
N TRP A 8 10.44 -10.36 -11.22
CA TRP A 8 9.79 -9.18 -11.82
C TRP A 8 10.19 -7.86 -11.14
N MET A 9 10.80 -7.93 -9.95
CA MET A 9 11.17 -6.74 -9.20
C MET A 9 12.31 -5.99 -9.91
N PRO A 10 12.26 -4.64 -9.99
CA PRO A 10 13.36 -3.88 -10.55
C PRO A 10 14.68 -4.15 -9.83
N ASP A 11 15.79 -4.26 -10.55
CA ASP A 11 17.10 -4.61 -9.98
C ASP A 11 17.53 -3.63 -8.88
N ALA A 12 17.23 -2.33 -9.04
CA ALA A 12 17.48 -1.30 -8.04
C ALA A 12 16.78 -1.57 -6.69
N ALA A 13 15.68 -2.33 -6.69
CA ALA A 13 14.91 -2.66 -5.48
C ALA A 13 15.31 -4.01 -4.87
N LYS A 14 15.88 -4.95 -5.65
CA LYS A 14 16.19 -6.32 -5.21
C LYS A 14 17.07 -6.37 -3.95
N GLY A 15 18.11 -5.53 -3.89
CA GLY A 15 19.01 -5.46 -2.73
C GLY A 15 18.34 -4.89 -1.47
N THR A 16 17.37 -4.00 -1.63
CA THR A 16 16.65 -3.33 -0.53
C THR A 16 15.48 -4.18 -0.01
N TYR A 17 14.93 -5.05 -0.85
CA TYR A 17 13.72 -5.81 -0.57
C TYR A 17 13.75 -6.61 0.74
N PRO A 18 14.77 -7.43 1.06
CA PRO A 18 14.78 -8.21 2.29
C PRO A 18 14.72 -7.33 3.55
N GLY A 19 15.42 -6.19 3.52
CA GLY A 19 15.39 -5.20 4.60
C GLY A 19 14.03 -4.50 4.71
N TRP A 20 13.38 -4.20 3.58
CA TRP A 20 12.03 -3.64 3.57
C TRP A 20 11.00 -4.59 4.18
N VAL A 21 11.01 -5.88 3.79
CA VAL A 21 10.13 -6.92 4.36
C VAL A 21 10.33 -7.03 5.87
N GLN A 22 11.58 -7.10 6.33
CA GLN A 22 11.90 -7.17 7.75
C GLN A 22 11.35 -5.96 8.53
N ARG A 23 11.56 -4.74 8.04
CA ARG A 23 11.08 -3.52 8.72
C ARG A 23 9.55 -3.48 8.79
N LYS A 24 8.86 -3.83 7.70
CA LYS A 24 7.39 -3.91 7.68
C LYS A 24 6.87 -4.98 8.65
N ALA A 25 7.49 -6.16 8.67
CA ALA A 25 7.10 -7.25 9.57
C ALA A 25 7.21 -6.85 11.04
N VAL A 26 8.31 -6.19 11.44
CA VAL A 26 8.49 -5.71 12.83
C VAL A 26 7.41 -4.68 13.19
N THR A 27 7.13 -3.71 12.31
CA THR A 27 6.14 -2.66 12.57
C THR A 27 4.73 -3.23 12.68
N LEU A 28 4.32 -4.09 11.75
CA LEU A 28 2.98 -4.67 11.72
C LEU A 28 2.77 -5.65 12.88
N SER A 29 3.73 -6.53 13.15
CA SER A 29 3.67 -7.45 14.30
C SER A 29 3.50 -6.69 15.61
N LYS A 30 4.25 -5.61 15.84
CA LYS A 30 4.08 -4.75 17.04
C LYS A 30 2.72 -4.05 17.09
N ARG A 31 2.21 -3.57 15.94
CA ARG A 31 0.90 -2.92 15.86
C ARG A 31 -0.22 -3.90 16.25
N ASP A 32 -0.16 -5.11 15.73
CA ASP A 32 -1.23 -6.09 15.90
C ASP A 32 -1.15 -6.78 17.26
N GLN A 33 0.05 -6.97 17.83
CA GLN A 33 0.21 -7.39 19.23
C GLN A 33 -0.46 -6.42 20.22
N LYS A 34 -0.39 -5.10 19.97
CA LYS A 34 -1.12 -4.11 20.77
C LYS A 34 -2.65 -4.23 20.66
N ARG A 35 -3.13 -4.89 19.62
CA ARG A 35 -4.56 -5.15 19.34
C ARG A 35 -4.99 -6.56 19.75
N GLY A 36 -4.14 -7.32 20.44
CA GLY A 36 -4.43 -8.69 20.89
C GLY A 36 -3.97 -9.79 19.93
N GLY A 37 -3.27 -9.46 18.85
CA GLY A 37 -2.68 -10.44 17.93
C GLY A 37 -1.53 -11.23 18.56
N VAL A 38 -1.41 -12.50 18.21
CA VAL A 38 -0.39 -13.43 18.78
C VAL A 38 0.75 -13.75 17.82
N GLY A 39 0.72 -13.22 16.60
CA GLY A 39 1.69 -13.56 15.57
C GLY A 39 3.09 -12.96 15.84
N ASN A 40 4.13 -13.73 15.51
CA ASN A 40 5.53 -13.33 15.66
C ASN A 40 6.10 -12.73 14.36
N VAL A 41 7.22 -12.02 14.46
CA VAL A 41 7.84 -11.33 13.30
C VAL A 41 8.10 -12.24 12.11
N GLN A 42 8.44 -13.52 12.32
CA GLN A 42 8.70 -14.45 11.21
C GLN A 42 7.42 -14.78 10.43
N GLN A 43 6.29 -14.98 11.12
CA GLN A 43 5.00 -15.18 10.46
C GLN A 43 4.62 -13.96 9.61
N TYR A 44 4.85 -12.75 10.12
CA TYR A 44 4.60 -11.52 9.37
C TYR A 44 5.53 -11.39 8.16
N ARG A 45 6.81 -11.76 8.27
CA ARG A 45 7.73 -11.75 7.12
C ARG A 45 7.25 -12.65 5.99
N LEU A 46 6.79 -13.86 6.32
CA LEU A 46 6.28 -14.82 5.35
C LEU A 46 5.00 -14.29 4.69
N ALA A 47 4.02 -13.87 5.49
CA ALA A 47 2.77 -13.33 4.97
C ALA A 47 2.98 -12.10 4.07
N ILE A 48 3.92 -11.22 4.43
CA ILE A 48 4.31 -10.07 3.60
C ILE A 48 4.95 -10.55 2.29
N HIS A 49 5.85 -11.53 2.35
CA HIS A 49 6.50 -12.06 1.15
C HIS A 49 5.49 -12.73 0.22
N GLU A 50 4.58 -13.53 0.76
CA GLU A 50 3.49 -14.17 0.03
C GLU A 50 2.56 -13.12 -0.62
N ALA A 51 2.20 -12.06 0.11
CA ALA A 51 1.44 -10.94 -0.44
C ALA A 51 2.18 -10.25 -1.60
N VAL A 52 3.51 -10.08 -1.50
CA VAL A 52 4.33 -9.52 -2.58
C VAL A 52 4.34 -10.43 -3.80
N LEU A 53 4.51 -11.75 -3.61
CA LEU A 53 4.47 -12.71 -4.73
C LEU A 53 3.11 -12.69 -5.42
N ALA A 54 2.02 -12.72 -4.64
CA ALA A 54 0.65 -12.69 -5.15
C ALA A 54 0.28 -11.39 -5.86
N SER A 55 0.96 -10.27 -5.55
CA SER A 55 0.66 -8.99 -6.17
C SER A 55 1.26 -8.85 -7.57
N GLU A 56 2.24 -9.67 -7.94
CA GLU A 56 2.96 -9.59 -9.22
C GLU A 56 3.42 -8.16 -9.56
N GLY A 57 3.83 -7.42 -8.52
CA GLY A 57 4.29 -6.04 -8.64
C GLY A 57 3.19 -4.97 -8.76
N ARG A 58 1.91 -5.35 -8.68
CA ARG A 58 0.76 -4.47 -8.87
C ARG A 58 0.01 -4.16 -7.58
N ASP A 59 -0.78 -3.08 -7.63
CA ASP A 59 -1.76 -2.72 -6.62
C ASP A 59 -2.92 -3.72 -6.64
N HIS A 60 -3.26 -4.31 -5.48
CA HIS A 60 -4.36 -5.25 -5.35
C HIS A 60 -5.73 -4.65 -5.70
N TRP A 61 -5.97 -3.38 -5.38
CA TRP A 61 -7.27 -2.74 -5.52
C TRP A 61 -7.44 -2.06 -6.89
N THR A 62 -6.36 -1.56 -7.49
CA THR A 62 -6.42 -0.82 -8.76
C THR A 62 -5.79 -1.54 -9.95
N GLY A 63 -4.96 -2.56 -9.73
CA GLY A 63 -4.23 -3.30 -10.78
C GLY A 63 -3.03 -2.55 -11.37
N GLU A 64 -2.76 -1.33 -10.90
CA GLU A 64 -1.68 -0.48 -11.41
C GLU A 64 -0.31 -0.97 -10.96
N TRP A 65 0.72 -0.74 -11.79
CA TRP A 65 2.09 -1.07 -11.43
C TRP A 65 2.59 -0.17 -10.29
N LEU A 66 3.25 -0.77 -9.31
CA LEU A 66 3.79 -0.03 -8.17
C LEU A 66 5.23 0.40 -8.41
N ALA A 67 5.61 1.53 -7.82
CA ALA A 67 6.95 2.10 -7.90
C ALA A 67 7.90 1.40 -6.90
N TRP A 68 8.25 0.15 -7.18
CA TRP A 68 9.08 -0.70 -6.31
C TRP A 68 10.48 -0.13 -6.03
N GLU A 69 11.01 0.68 -6.94
CA GLU A 69 12.25 1.44 -6.74
C GLU A 69 12.19 2.42 -5.55
N LEU A 70 10.99 2.77 -5.09
CA LEU A 70 10.81 3.66 -3.93
C LEU A 70 10.92 2.92 -2.59
N ILE A 71 10.93 1.58 -2.55
CA ILE A 71 11.02 0.87 -1.27
C ILE A 71 12.31 1.24 -0.54
N GLY A 72 12.20 1.58 0.75
CA GLY A 72 13.35 1.96 1.58
C GLY A 72 13.91 3.36 1.31
N THR A 73 13.37 4.12 0.35
CA THR A 73 13.79 5.52 0.08
C THR A 73 13.03 6.55 0.92
N TYR A 74 11.83 6.19 1.40
CA TYR A 74 11.01 7.06 2.22
C TYR A 74 11.57 7.18 3.65
N ASP A 75 11.97 8.39 4.04
CA ASP A 75 12.36 8.76 5.40
C ASP A 75 11.24 9.60 6.06
N ASN A 76 10.78 9.19 7.25
CA ASN A 76 9.78 9.94 8.02
C ASN A 76 10.23 11.36 8.38
N ARG A 77 11.55 11.62 8.40
CA ARG A 77 12.10 12.96 8.66
C ARG A 77 11.78 13.95 7.53
N ASP A 78 11.72 13.48 6.29
CA ASP A 78 11.39 14.30 5.10
C ASP A 78 9.89 14.66 5.03
N ALA A 79 9.04 13.90 5.72
CA ALA A 79 7.59 14.16 5.75
C ALA A 79 7.21 15.37 6.62
N ALA A 80 8.09 15.79 7.53
CA ALA A 80 7.87 16.96 8.36
C ALA A 80 8.01 18.29 7.59
N THR A 81 8.74 18.30 6.47
CA THR A 81 9.17 19.51 5.75
C THR A 81 8.43 19.78 4.44
N GLY A 82 7.72 18.80 3.85
CA GLY A 82 6.99 18.98 2.58
C GLY A 82 5.68 18.19 2.52
N LYS A 83 4.56 18.78 2.92
CA LYS A 83 3.32 18.02 3.22
C LYS A 83 2.48 17.62 1.99
N GLY A 84 2.67 18.24 0.82
CA GLY A 84 1.87 18.01 -0.38
C GLY A 84 2.62 17.31 -1.53
N GLU A 85 3.69 17.94 -2.04
CA GLU A 85 4.45 17.41 -3.18
C GLU A 85 5.19 16.11 -2.85
N SER A 86 5.75 15.99 -1.64
CA SER A 86 6.42 14.76 -1.21
C SER A 86 5.45 13.57 -1.17
N LYS A 87 4.19 13.78 -0.79
CA LYS A 87 3.17 12.69 -0.80
C LYS A 87 2.81 12.24 -2.21
N LYS A 88 2.74 13.17 -3.17
CA LYS A 88 2.50 12.82 -4.58
C LYS A 88 3.64 12.00 -5.17
N ARG A 89 4.89 12.30 -4.81
CA ARG A 89 6.07 11.51 -5.23
C ARG A 89 5.99 10.05 -4.78
N TYR A 90 5.51 9.81 -3.57
CA TYR A 90 5.37 8.46 -3.00
C TYR A 90 3.99 7.84 -3.21
N ALA A 91 3.15 8.42 -4.08
CA ALA A 91 1.77 7.97 -4.27
C ALA A 91 1.70 6.48 -4.67
N MET A 92 2.64 6.04 -5.52
CA MET A 92 2.77 4.65 -5.99
C MET A 92 3.77 3.81 -5.18
N LEU A 93 4.26 4.29 -4.03
CA LEU A 93 5.12 3.51 -3.15
C LEU A 93 4.38 2.24 -2.68
N PRO A 94 4.95 1.03 -2.87
CA PRO A 94 4.36 -0.18 -2.32
C PRO A 94 4.22 -0.10 -0.79
N THR A 95 3.02 -0.40 -0.32
CA THR A 95 2.69 -0.59 1.09
C THR A 95 1.80 -1.82 1.26
N LEU A 96 1.45 -2.10 2.51
CA LEU A 96 0.59 -3.22 2.88
C LEU A 96 -0.75 -2.68 3.37
N ASP A 97 -1.82 -3.20 2.80
CA ASP A 97 -3.16 -3.09 3.35
C ASP A 97 -3.54 -4.40 4.04
N GLN A 98 -4.43 -4.31 5.02
CA GLN A 98 -4.96 -5.45 5.74
C GLN A 98 -6.47 -5.55 5.46
N PRO A 99 -6.91 -6.44 4.56
CA PRO A 99 -8.31 -6.52 4.17
C PRO A 99 -9.26 -6.85 5.34
N SER A 100 -8.79 -7.66 6.30
CA SER A 100 -9.52 -7.94 7.53
C SER A 100 -9.13 -6.95 8.63
N LYS A 101 -10.09 -6.55 9.48
CA LYS A 101 -9.80 -5.73 10.68
C LYS A 101 -9.22 -6.54 11.85
N GLN A 102 -8.98 -7.83 11.65
CA GLN A 102 -8.48 -8.75 12.68
C GLN A 102 -6.96 -8.59 12.86
N PRO A 103 -6.40 -8.68 14.09
CA PRO A 103 -4.97 -8.51 14.31
C PRO A 103 -4.15 -9.76 13.92
N GLU A 104 -4.18 -10.10 12.62
CA GLU A 104 -3.59 -11.30 12.02
C GLU A 104 -2.70 -10.94 10.81
N PRO A 105 -1.69 -11.77 10.49
CA PRO A 105 -0.78 -11.53 9.37
C PRO A 105 -1.43 -11.89 8.03
N ASN A 106 -2.44 -11.13 7.60
CA ASN A 106 -3.14 -11.30 6.33
C ASN A 106 -3.10 -9.98 5.54
N PHE A 107 -2.27 -9.92 4.50
CA PHE A 107 -1.97 -8.67 3.81
C PHE A 107 -2.19 -8.76 2.30
N VAL A 108 -2.46 -7.61 1.71
CA VAL A 108 -2.35 -7.38 0.27
C VAL A 108 -1.41 -6.20 0.01
N ILE A 109 -0.74 -6.20 -1.14
CA ILE A 109 0.10 -5.07 -1.53
C ILE A 109 -0.75 -4.05 -2.29
N CYS A 110 -0.61 -2.79 -1.93
CA CYS A 110 -1.22 -1.68 -2.66
C CYS A 110 -0.29 -0.46 -2.64
N ALA A 111 -0.62 0.54 -3.45
CA ALA A 111 0.02 1.83 -3.46
C ALA A 111 -0.32 2.59 -2.17
N TRP A 112 0.58 3.45 -1.72
CA TRP A 112 0.31 4.32 -0.57
C TRP A 112 -0.97 5.12 -0.78
N ARG A 113 -1.13 5.78 -1.93
CA ARG A 113 -2.35 6.58 -2.20
C ARG A 113 -3.63 5.73 -2.08
N THR A 114 -3.56 4.47 -2.50
CA THR A 114 -4.68 3.54 -2.45
C THR A 114 -5.01 3.19 -1.01
N ASN A 115 -3.99 2.89 -0.19
CA ASN A 115 -4.17 2.62 1.23
C ASN A 115 -4.73 3.83 1.99
N ASP A 116 -4.24 5.04 1.69
CA ASP A 116 -4.75 6.29 2.29
C ASP A 116 -6.21 6.56 1.90
N ALA A 117 -6.58 6.29 0.64
CA ALA A 117 -7.95 6.47 0.14
C ALA A 117 -8.91 5.39 0.65
N LYS A 118 -8.47 4.12 0.69
CA LYS A 118 -9.25 2.98 1.18
C LYS A 118 -9.49 3.09 2.69
N HIS A 119 -8.49 3.56 3.44
CA HIS A 119 -8.54 3.68 4.89
C HIS A 119 -9.01 2.36 5.54
N ASP A 120 -10.10 2.39 6.30
CA ASP A 120 -10.67 1.25 7.03
C ASP A 120 -11.90 0.66 6.33
N MET A 121 -12.15 1.03 5.07
CA MET A 121 -13.20 0.42 4.28
C MET A 121 -12.88 -1.04 3.98
N THR A 122 -13.90 -1.89 4.08
CA THR A 122 -13.93 -3.22 3.47
C THR A 122 -13.92 -3.11 1.94
N ALA A 123 -13.68 -4.22 1.23
CA ALA A 123 -13.77 -4.24 -0.23
C ALA A 123 -15.14 -3.79 -0.75
N GLN A 124 -16.22 -4.18 -0.06
CA GLN A 124 -17.59 -3.81 -0.42
C GLN A 124 -17.84 -2.31 -0.19
N GLU A 125 -17.42 -1.76 0.94
CA GLU A 125 -17.54 -0.32 1.24
C GLU A 125 -16.73 0.52 0.25
N LEU A 126 -15.52 0.08 -0.11
CA LEU A 126 -14.69 0.75 -1.13
C LEU A 126 -15.41 0.77 -2.49
N LEU A 127 -15.98 -0.36 -2.92
CA LEU A 127 -16.73 -0.42 -4.18
C LEU A 127 -17.96 0.49 -4.17
N GLN A 128 -18.69 0.53 -3.04
CA GLN A 128 -19.82 1.43 -2.85
C GLN A 128 -19.40 2.90 -2.90
N PHE A 129 -18.30 3.25 -2.23
CA PHE A 129 -17.72 4.59 -2.26
C PHE A 129 -17.31 5.00 -3.67
N CYS A 130 -16.55 4.18 -4.38
CA CYS A 130 -16.16 4.43 -5.77
C CYS A 130 -17.39 4.58 -6.68
N THR A 131 -18.43 3.75 -6.48
CA THR A 131 -19.69 3.86 -7.23
C THR A 131 -20.40 5.18 -6.95
N ALA A 132 -20.45 5.64 -5.69
CA ALA A 132 -21.03 6.92 -5.32
C ALA A 132 -20.26 8.10 -5.93
N VAL A 133 -18.92 8.04 -5.89
CA VAL A 133 -18.03 9.02 -6.55
C VAL A 133 -18.32 9.07 -8.05
N ILE A 134 -18.32 7.94 -8.75
CA ILE A 134 -18.58 7.89 -10.19
C ILE A 134 -19.96 8.47 -10.51
N LYS A 135 -21.01 8.09 -9.76
CA LYS A 135 -22.36 8.64 -9.95
C LYS A 135 -22.44 10.14 -9.75
N HIS A 136 -21.61 10.70 -8.86
CA HIS A 136 -21.58 12.13 -8.59
C HIS A 136 -20.62 12.89 -9.53
N SER A 137 -19.62 12.22 -10.10
CA SER A 137 -18.56 12.83 -10.91
C SER A 137 -19.00 13.57 -12.18
N PRO A 138 -20.14 13.26 -12.85
CA PRO A 138 -20.65 14.12 -13.92
C PRO A 138 -20.86 15.57 -13.49
N ASN A 139 -21.12 15.81 -12.20
CA ASN A 139 -21.29 17.16 -11.64
C ASN A 139 -19.96 17.83 -11.26
N TRP A 140 -18.82 17.12 -11.35
CA TRP A 140 -17.50 17.70 -11.06
C TRP A 140 -16.99 18.53 -12.24
N GLY A 141 -17.53 18.29 -13.44
CA GLY A 141 -17.28 19.05 -14.66
C GLY A 141 -18.42 20.00 -15.01
N GLY A 142 -18.67 21.03 -14.22
CA GLY A 142 -19.40 22.23 -14.64
C GLY A 142 -18.60 23.46 -14.19
N SER A 143 -18.17 24.40 -15.03
CA SER A 143 -18.76 24.96 -16.24
C SER A 143 -17.66 25.38 -17.23
N GLY A 144 -17.78 24.91 -18.47
CA GLY A 144 -17.02 25.38 -19.62
C GLY A 144 -17.97 25.59 -20.79
N THR A 145 -19.08 26.28 -20.56
CA THR A 145 -19.77 26.99 -21.64
C THR A 145 -18.88 28.17 -22.00
N ALA A 146 -17.98 27.97 -22.98
CA ALA A 146 -17.53 29.07 -23.80
C ALA A 146 -18.64 29.32 -24.82
N ASP A 147 -19.57 30.20 -24.48
CA ASP A 147 -20.28 30.99 -25.47
C ASP A 147 -19.28 32.03 -25.99
N GLU A 148 -18.85 31.90 -27.25
CA GLU A 148 -18.69 32.96 -28.25
C GLU A 148 -18.33 32.36 -29.62
#